data_AF-A0A7V1MYY2-F1
#
_entry.id   AF-A0A7V1MYY2-F1
#
_cell.length_a   1.000
_cell.length_b   1.000
_cell.length_c   1.000
_cell.angle_alpha   90.00
_cell.angle_beta   90.00
_cell.angle_gamma   90.00
#
_symmetry.space_group_name_H-M   'P 1'
#
loop_
_entity.id
_entity.type
_entity.pdbx_description
1 polymer ?
#
loop_
_entity_poly.entity_id
_entity_poly.type
_entity_poly.pdbx_seq_one_letter_code
_entity_poly.pdbx_strand_id
1 'polypeptide(L)'
;EFPKRGMVKITDKGLKALNTELKLKDIENSENFLNFYDTEKDKNVKSKENVINSTPQDLIDEGFTLIENEVKTELLEKLKVIDPYYFEKVILILLKRMGYGDFIETSKSGDGGIDGIINEDKLGLDKIYIQVKRYGENKVREKEIRNFIGAMSGDTSKGIFVTTSSFHDGAVKKAHDALHTIILIDGNKLVDLLHEFNVGVQIKSVYEVKELDLDFFDGE
;
A
#
# COMPACT_ATOMS: atom_id res chain seq x y z
N GLU A 1 29.69 26.19 14.69
CA GLU A 1 29.08 27.50 14.36
C GLU A 1 28.51 27.40 12.96
N PHE A 2 27.19 27.50 12.79
CA PHE A 2 26.56 27.42 11.47
C PHE A 2 26.39 28.83 10.89
N PRO A 3 26.72 29.06 9.61
CA PRO A 3 26.57 30.38 9.01
C PRO A 3 25.08 30.74 8.83
N LYS A 4 24.79 32.04 8.81
CA LYS A 4 23.45 32.55 8.49
C LYS A 4 23.07 32.24 7.05
N ARG A 5 21.76 32.15 6.77
CA ARG A 5 21.21 31.91 5.42
C ARG A 5 21.82 32.88 4.40
N GLY A 6 22.39 32.34 3.32
CA GLY A 6 23.06 33.11 2.28
C GLY A 6 24.55 33.42 2.49
N MET A 7 25.15 33.01 3.62
CA MET A 7 26.59 33.13 3.85
C MET A 7 27.26 31.76 3.88
N VAL A 8 28.45 31.65 3.27
CA VAL A 8 29.27 30.43 3.27
C VAL A 8 30.51 30.68 4.14
N LYS A 9 30.78 29.82 5.12
CA LYS A 9 31.98 29.87 5.96
C LYS A 9 32.75 28.56 5.80
N ILE A 10 34.04 28.66 5.47
CA ILE A 10 34.93 27.50 5.38
C ILE A 10 35.12 26.93 6.78
N THR A 11 35.04 25.61 6.92
CA THR A 11 35.25 24.93 8.21
C THR A 11 36.70 25.02 8.64
N ASP A 12 36.96 24.92 9.94
CA ASP A 12 38.34 24.92 10.46
C ASP A 12 39.20 23.78 9.88
N LYS A 13 38.55 22.65 9.51
CA LYS A 13 39.19 21.55 8.76
C LYS A 13 39.57 21.99 7.35
N GLY A 14 38.68 22.66 6.63
CA GLY A 14 38.94 23.21 5.30
C GLY A 14 40.05 24.27 5.30
N LEU A 15 40.11 25.12 6.33
CA LEU A 15 41.18 26.10 6.48
C LEU A 15 42.55 25.44 6.72
N LYS A 16 42.61 24.36 7.50
CA LYS A 16 43.86 23.60 7.73
C LYS A 16 44.34 22.86 6.48
N ALA A 17 43.41 22.35 5.67
CA ALA A 17 43.70 21.64 4.44
C ALA A 17 44.20 22.54 3.30
N LEU A 18 43.97 23.86 3.39
CA LEU A 18 44.30 24.82 2.33
C LEU A 18 45.81 24.95 2.06
N ASN A 19 46.66 24.62 3.05
CA ASN A 19 48.12 24.77 2.99
C ASN A 19 48.87 23.47 2.65
N THR A 20 48.15 22.39 2.36
CA THR A 20 48.73 21.08 2.02
C THR A 20 48.14 20.55 0.72
N GLU A 21 48.98 19.97 -0.14
CA GLU A 21 48.53 19.25 -1.33
C GLU A 21 47.71 18.03 -0.90
N LEU A 22 46.39 18.07 -1.14
CA LEU A 22 45.46 16.99 -0.79
C LEU A 22 45.75 15.75 -1.65
N LYS A 23 46.21 14.66 -1.02
CA LYS A 23 46.38 13.37 -1.69
C LYS A 23 45.22 12.45 -1.37
N LEU A 24 44.93 11.50 -2.27
CA LEU A 24 43.81 10.54 -2.12
C LEU A 24 43.84 9.79 -0.78
N LYS A 25 45.06 9.49 -0.28
CA LYS A 25 45.30 8.80 1.00
C LYS A 25 44.87 9.60 2.23
N ASP A 26 44.79 10.93 2.12
CA ASP A 26 44.39 11.81 3.22
C ASP A 26 42.85 11.84 3.36
N ILE A 27 42.13 11.50 2.28
CA ILE A 27 40.66 11.42 2.24
C ILE A 27 40.21 10.04 2.73
N GLU A 28 40.88 8.97 2.30
CA GLU A 28 40.57 7.58 2.73
C GLU A 28 40.73 7.37 4.24
N ASN A 29 41.71 8.03 4.87
CA ASN A 29 41.93 7.97 6.32
C ASN A 29 41.09 8.97 7.12
N SER A 30 40.23 9.76 6.46
CA SER A 30 39.35 10.67 7.19
C SER A 30 38.22 9.86 7.84
N GLU A 31 38.10 9.97 9.16
CA GLU A 31 37.08 9.27 9.98
C GLU A 31 35.62 9.48 9.49
N ASN A 32 35.38 10.47 8.64
CA ASN A 32 34.07 10.80 8.10
C ASN A 32 33.75 10.17 6.73
N PHE A 33 34.72 9.58 6.02
CA PHE A 33 34.47 9.01 4.70
C PHE A 33 33.66 7.71 4.76
N LEU A 34 33.94 6.84 5.75
CA LEU A 34 33.20 5.60 5.95
C LEU A 34 31.86 5.78 6.67
N ASN A 35 31.70 6.80 7.52
CA ASN A 35 30.43 7.04 8.22
C ASN A 35 29.26 7.35 7.27
N PHE A 36 29.53 7.82 6.05
CA PHE A 36 28.49 8.04 5.03
C PHE A 36 27.99 6.74 4.37
N TYR A 37 28.79 5.67 4.42
CA TYR A 37 28.46 4.35 3.86
C TYR A 37 27.99 3.36 4.92
N ASP A 38 28.40 3.49 6.18
CA ASP A 38 27.95 2.64 7.28
C ASP A 38 26.47 2.87 7.66
N THR A 39 25.95 4.08 7.42
CA THR A 39 24.53 4.43 7.65
C THR A 39 23.55 3.65 6.76
N GLU A 40 23.97 3.05 5.65
CA GLU A 40 23.10 2.21 4.83
C GLU A 40 22.93 0.77 5.35
N LYS A 41 23.86 0.27 6.18
CA LYS A 41 23.86 -1.13 6.61
C LYS A 41 23.08 -1.40 7.91
N ASP A 42 22.96 -0.42 8.81
CA ASP A 42 22.25 -0.59 10.08
C ASP A 42 20.78 -0.12 10.03
N LYS A 43 19.90 -0.99 9.53
CA LYS A 43 18.44 -0.75 9.51
C LYS A 43 17.78 -0.74 10.90
N ASN A 44 18.49 -1.05 11.99
CA ASN A 44 17.90 -1.17 13.35
C ASN A 44 18.03 0.09 14.23
N VAL A 45 18.71 1.15 13.79
CA VAL A 45 18.86 2.41 14.58
C VAL A 45 17.91 3.54 14.11
N LYS A 46 17.12 3.31 13.05
CA LYS A 46 16.32 4.32 12.33
C LYS A 46 15.27 5.10 13.13
N SER A 47 14.86 4.67 14.33
CA SER A 47 13.72 5.31 15.02
C SER A 47 14.08 6.54 15.86
N LYS A 48 15.35 6.73 16.25
CA LYS A 48 15.73 7.85 17.15
C LYS A 48 16.51 8.99 16.48
N GLU A 49 17.29 8.73 15.44
CA GLU A 49 18.09 9.78 14.78
C GLU A 49 17.30 10.58 13.74
N ASN A 50 16.27 9.98 13.10
CA ASN A 50 15.44 10.69 12.12
C ASN A 50 14.69 11.87 12.74
N VAL A 51 14.12 11.72 13.94
CA VAL A 51 13.34 12.77 14.62
C VAL A 51 14.18 14.04 14.89
N ILE A 52 15.50 13.92 15.04
CA ILE A 52 16.40 15.05 15.34
C ILE A 52 16.63 15.94 14.11
N ASN A 53 16.48 15.40 12.89
CA ASN A 53 16.69 16.12 11.62
C ASN A 53 15.42 16.26 10.76
N SER A 54 14.28 15.74 11.20
CA SER A 54 13.00 15.87 10.51
C SER A 54 12.48 17.31 10.55
N THR A 55 12.02 17.81 9.41
CA THR A 55 11.23 19.04 9.36
C THR A 55 9.86 18.82 10.01
N PRO A 56 9.15 19.89 10.43
CA PRO A 56 7.78 19.75 10.91
C PRO A 56 6.84 19.07 9.90
N GLN A 57 7.10 19.23 8.59
CA GLN A 57 6.34 18.54 7.54
C GLN A 57 6.60 17.04 7.54
N ASP A 58 7.87 16.63 7.66
CA ASP A 58 8.23 15.20 7.72
C ASP A 58 7.56 14.50 8.92
N LEU A 59 7.47 15.19 10.07
CA LEU A 59 6.79 14.67 11.26
C LEU A 59 5.27 14.53 11.05
N ILE A 60 4.67 15.45 10.27
CA ILE A 60 3.25 15.38 9.92
C ILE A 60 3.00 14.18 8.99
N ASP A 61 3.82 14.01 7.96
CA ASP A 61 3.69 12.93 6.98
C ASP A 61 3.89 11.55 7.63
N GLU A 62 4.87 11.43 8.53
CA GLU A 62 5.08 10.23 9.35
C GLU A 62 3.86 9.96 10.25
N GLY A 63 3.35 11.01 10.91
CA GLY A 63 2.15 10.93 11.73
C GLY A 63 0.92 10.44 10.96
N PHE A 64 0.68 10.98 9.75
CA PHE A 64 -0.40 10.54 8.88
C PHE A 64 -0.24 9.06 8.48
N THR A 65 0.97 8.66 8.08
CA THR A 65 1.25 7.27 7.70
C THR A 65 0.98 6.31 8.86
N LEU A 66 1.34 6.69 10.09
CA LEU A 66 1.06 5.89 11.29
C LEU A 66 -0.44 5.76 11.56
N ILE A 67 -1.19 6.87 11.48
CA ILE A 67 -2.64 6.88 11.67
C ILE A 67 -3.31 6.01 10.60
N GLU A 68 -2.91 6.14 9.34
CA GLU A 68 -3.44 5.32 8.25
C GLU A 68 -3.18 3.83 8.49
N ASN A 69 -1.95 3.45 8.88
CA ASN A 69 -1.61 2.06 9.15
C ASN A 69 -2.40 1.48 10.33
N GLU A 70 -2.66 2.26 11.37
CA GLU A 70 -3.49 1.86 12.51
C GLU A 70 -4.93 1.61 12.05
N VAL A 71 -5.53 2.55 11.32
CA VAL A 71 -6.89 2.43 10.77
C VAL A 71 -7.00 1.22 9.85
N LYS A 72 -6.01 0.99 8.99
CA LYS A 72 -5.95 -0.17 8.10
C LYS A 72 -5.92 -1.49 8.89
N THR A 73 -5.11 -1.55 9.96
CA THR A 73 -5.03 -2.74 10.82
C THR A 73 -6.36 -3.01 11.52
N GLU A 74 -7.00 -1.97 12.09
CA GLU A 74 -8.31 -2.10 12.71
C GLU A 74 -9.39 -2.55 11.70
N LEU A 75 -9.36 -2.01 10.49
CA LEU A 75 -10.29 -2.39 9.42
C LEU A 75 -10.13 -3.86 9.07
N LEU A 76 -8.90 -4.36 8.93
CA LEU A 76 -8.65 -5.77 8.64
C LEU A 76 -9.20 -6.70 9.73
N GLU A 77 -8.94 -6.38 10.99
CA GLU A 77 -9.43 -7.15 12.14
C GLU A 77 -10.96 -7.17 12.20
N LYS A 78 -11.62 -6.05 11.89
CA LYS A 78 -13.08 -6.03 11.75
C LYS A 78 -13.57 -6.94 10.63
N LEU A 79 -12.95 -6.89 9.45
CA LEU A 79 -13.31 -7.76 8.31
C LEU A 79 -13.14 -9.25 8.60
N LYS A 80 -12.17 -9.63 9.44
CA LYS A 80 -12.00 -11.01 9.89
C LYS A 80 -13.15 -11.49 10.77
N VAL A 81 -13.82 -10.61 11.53
CA VAL A 81 -14.84 -10.98 12.53
C VAL A 81 -16.28 -10.90 12.00
N ILE A 82 -16.55 -10.04 11.01
CA ILE A 82 -17.90 -9.88 10.46
C ILE A 82 -18.46 -11.18 9.84
N ASP A 83 -19.78 -11.18 9.69
CA ASP A 83 -20.51 -12.26 9.05
C ASP A 83 -20.00 -12.51 7.61
N PRO A 84 -19.80 -13.77 7.19
CA PRO A 84 -19.32 -14.10 5.84
C PRO A 84 -20.17 -13.52 4.70
N TYR A 85 -21.50 -13.53 4.84
CA TYR A 85 -22.40 -12.98 3.81
C TYR A 85 -22.30 -11.46 3.78
N TYR A 86 -22.13 -10.83 4.94
CA TYR A 86 -21.89 -9.39 4.97
C TYR A 86 -20.53 -9.01 4.37
N PHE A 87 -19.50 -9.83 4.58
CA PHE A 87 -18.19 -9.62 3.95
C PHE A 87 -18.28 -9.66 2.43
N GLU A 88 -18.99 -10.63 1.86
CA GLU A 88 -19.28 -10.69 0.43
C GLU A 88 -19.89 -9.35 -0.05
N LYS A 89 -20.92 -8.85 0.64
CA LYS A 89 -21.55 -7.55 0.31
C LYS A 89 -20.59 -6.37 0.38
N VAL A 90 -19.68 -6.33 1.35
CA VAL A 90 -18.65 -5.27 1.45
C VAL A 90 -17.76 -5.28 0.21
N ILE A 91 -17.34 -6.45 -0.26
CA ILE A 91 -16.53 -6.57 -1.49
C ILE A 91 -17.30 -6.08 -2.71
N LEU A 92 -18.60 -6.40 -2.83
CA LEU A 92 -19.43 -5.90 -3.92
C LEU A 92 -19.55 -4.36 -3.88
N ILE A 93 -19.76 -3.78 -2.69
CA ILE A 93 -19.81 -2.32 -2.51
C ILE A 93 -18.48 -1.67 -2.93
N LEU A 94 -17.35 -2.27 -2.54
CA LEU A 94 -16.02 -1.80 -2.95
C LEU A 94 -15.88 -1.77 -4.47
N LEU A 95 -16.16 -2.89 -5.13
CA LEU A 95 -16.05 -2.98 -6.59
C LEU A 95 -16.99 -2.00 -7.29
N LYS A 96 -18.20 -1.78 -6.75
CA LYS A 96 -19.12 -0.77 -7.28
C LYS A 96 -18.55 0.65 -7.18
N ARG A 97 -17.91 0.98 -6.06
CA ARG A 97 -17.25 2.29 -5.87
C ARG A 97 -16.02 2.48 -6.74
N MET A 98 -15.31 1.39 -7.06
CA MET A 98 -14.21 1.40 -8.02
C MET A 98 -14.68 1.61 -9.48
N GLY A 99 -16.00 1.57 -9.72
CA GLY A 99 -16.58 1.79 -11.04
C GLY A 99 -16.81 0.51 -11.85
N TYR A 100 -16.72 -0.66 -11.23
CA TYR A 100 -17.18 -1.91 -11.87
C TYR A 100 -18.70 -1.90 -12.02
N GLY A 101 -19.19 -2.51 -13.10
CA GLY A 101 -20.57 -2.40 -13.59
C GLY A 101 -21.64 -3.07 -12.73
N ASP A 102 -22.72 -3.53 -13.37
CA ASP A 102 -23.89 -4.03 -12.66
C ASP A 102 -23.64 -5.44 -12.07
N PHE A 103 -24.06 -5.59 -10.83
CA PHE A 103 -23.83 -6.79 -10.02
C PHE A 103 -25.01 -7.74 -10.09
N ILE A 104 -24.71 -9.02 -10.25
CA ILE A 104 -25.68 -10.11 -10.14
C ILE A 104 -25.23 -10.98 -8.96
N GLU A 105 -26.01 -10.98 -7.88
CA GLU A 105 -25.79 -11.87 -6.74
C GLU A 105 -26.13 -13.30 -7.17
N THR A 106 -25.18 -14.22 -7.02
CA THR A 106 -25.41 -15.63 -7.36
C THR A 106 -26.13 -16.31 -6.21
N SER A 107 -27.12 -17.15 -6.53
CA SER A 107 -27.78 -17.98 -5.52
C SER A 107 -26.75 -18.98 -4.98
N LYS A 108 -26.45 -18.91 -3.68
CA LYS A 108 -25.59 -19.90 -2.99
C LYS A 108 -26.22 -21.29 -3.07
N SER A 109 -25.88 -22.08 -4.09
CA SER A 109 -25.91 -23.55 -4.13
C SER A 109 -25.75 -24.03 -5.57
N GLY A 110 -24.52 -24.33 -6.02
CA GLY A 110 -24.33 -25.07 -7.29
C GLY A 110 -23.02 -24.81 -8.02
N ASP A 111 -22.50 -23.58 -7.99
CA ASP A 111 -21.54 -23.13 -9.01
C ASP A 111 -20.08 -23.21 -8.56
N GLY A 112 -19.69 -24.24 -7.81
CA GLY A 112 -18.27 -24.46 -7.48
C GLY A 112 -17.60 -23.42 -6.58
N GLY A 113 -18.39 -22.53 -5.95
CA GLY A 113 -17.92 -21.54 -4.98
C GLY A 113 -17.77 -20.11 -5.51
N ILE A 114 -18.50 -19.74 -6.56
CA ILE A 114 -18.61 -18.33 -7.02
C ILE A 114 -19.58 -17.57 -6.11
N ASP A 115 -19.09 -16.49 -5.51
CA ASP A 115 -19.83 -15.68 -4.54
C ASP A 115 -20.46 -14.42 -5.19
N GLY A 116 -20.05 -14.05 -6.40
CA GLY A 116 -20.67 -12.96 -7.15
C GLY A 116 -20.21 -12.87 -8.60
N ILE A 117 -21.05 -12.26 -9.44
CA ILE A 117 -20.76 -11.99 -10.85
C ILE A 117 -20.96 -10.50 -11.12
N ILE A 118 -19.96 -9.87 -11.74
CA ILE A 118 -20.03 -8.50 -12.24
C ILE A 118 -20.08 -8.55 -13.77
N ASN A 119 -20.95 -7.74 -14.37
CA ASN A 119 -20.85 -7.44 -15.80
C ASN A 119 -20.03 -6.15 -15.97
N GLU A 120 -18.90 -6.24 -16.69
CA GLU A 120 -18.06 -5.08 -17.00
C GLU A 120 -18.78 -4.13 -17.98
N ASP A 121 -19.63 -4.68 -18.84
CA ASP A 121 -20.44 -3.93 -19.79
C ASP A 121 -21.94 -4.01 -19.48
N LYS A 122 -22.71 -3.11 -20.11
CA LYS A 122 -24.17 -3.06 -19.94
C LYS A 122 -24.91 -4.22 -20.60
N LEU A 123 -24.22 -4.93 -21.51
CA LEU A 123 -24.81 -6.03 -22.28
C LEU A 123 -24.54 -7.41 -21.64
N GLY A 124 -23.64 -7.48 -20.65
CA GLY A 124 -23.28 -8.71 -19.95
C GLY A 124 -22.39 -9.66 -20.75
N LEU A 125 -21.63 -9.15 -21.73
CA LEU A 125 -20.73 -9.97 -22.55
C LEU A 125 -19.45 -10.30 -21.81
N ASP A 126 -18.93 -9.32 -21.06
CA ASP A 126 -17.73 -9.49 -20.23
C ASP A 126 -18.13 -9.64 -18.76
N LYS A 127 -18.20 -10.89 -18.32
CA LYS A 127 -18.45 -11.25 -16.92
C LYS A 127 -17.14 -11.34 -16.15
N ILE A 128 -17.13 -10.86 -14.90
CA ILE A 128 -16.03 -11.04 -13.96
C ILE A 128 -16.57 -11.86 -12.79
N TYR A 129 -15.95 -13.02 -12.55
CA TYR A 129 -16.33 -13.88 -11.44
C TYR A 129 -15.60 -13.48 -10.18
N ILE A 130 -16.29 -13.52 -9.05
CA ILE A 130 -15.73 -13.14 -7.76
C ILE A 130 -15.87 -14.32 -6.82
N GLN A 131 -14.78 -14.65 -6.16
CA GLN A 131 -14.78 -15.54 -5.02
C GLN A 131 -14.18 -14.83 -3.81
N VAL A 132 -14.86 -14.95 -2.68
CA VAL A 132 -14.54 -14.26 -1.43
C VAL A 132 -14.32 -15.31 -0.34
N LYS A 133 -13.09 -15.38 0.19
CA LYS A 133 -12.74 -16.28 1.28
C LYS A 133 -12.33 -15.50 2.52
N ARG A 134 -13.21 -15.51 3.52
CA ARG A 134 -12.87 -15.01 4.86
C ARG A 134 -12.04 -16.05 5.60
N TYR A 135 -10.78 -15.73 5.85
CA TYR A 135 -9.87 -16.51 6.70
C TYR A 135 -9.27 -15.62 7.79
N GLY A 136 -9.02 -16.19 8.96
CA GLY A 136 -8.23 -15.53 10.01
C GLY A 136 -6.76 -15.55 9.63
N GLU A 137 -6.04 -16.55 10.13
CA GLU A 137 -4.58 -16.68 9.91
C GLU A 137 -4.22 -17.68 8.79
N ASN A 138 -5.21 -18.45 8.30
CA ASN A 138 -4.96 -19.47 7.30
C ASN A 138 -4.76 -18.85 5.92
N LYS A 139 -3.59 -19.12 5.32
CA LYS A 139 -3.30 -18.71 3.96
C LYS A 139 -4.09 -19.51 2.92
N VAL A 140 -4.49 -18.85 1.85
CA VAL A 140 -5.15 -19.49 0.70
C VAL A 140 -4.16 -20.39 -0.03
N ARG A 141 -4.56 -21.65 -0.25
CA ARG A 141 -3.74 -22.68 -0.89
C ARG A 141 -4.08 -22.80 -2.38
N GLU A 142 -3.17 -23.43 -3.12
CA GLU A 142 -3.31 -23.68 -4.56
C GLU A 142 -4.63 -24.39 -4.92
N LYS A 143 -5.11 -25.29 -4.06
CA LYS A 143 -6.37 -26.01 -4.28
C LYS A 143 -7.57 -25.07 -4.44
N GLU A 144 -7.65 -24.01 -3.65
CA GLU A 144 -8.76 -23.04 -3.73
C GLU A 144 -8.75 -22.31 -5.07
N ILE A 145 -7.57 -21.84 -5.51
CA ILE A 145 -7.40 -21.18 -6.82
C ILE A 145 -7.72 -22.14 -7.97
N ARG A 146 -7.33 -23.41 -7.86
CA ARG A 146 -7.66 -24.44 -8.86
C ARG A 146 -9.16 -24.67 -8.96
N ASN A 147 -9.86 -24.74 -7.83
CA ASN A 147 -11.32 -24.87 -7.81
C ASN A 147 -11.99 -23.65 -8.44
N PHE A 148 -11.48 -22.45 -8.14
CA PHE A 148 -11.97 -21.20 -8.75
C PHE A 148 -11.81 -21.20 -10.27
N ILE A 149 -10.63 -21.56 -10.78
CA ILE A 149 -10.39 -21.72 -12.23
C ILE A 149 -11.37 -22.73 -12.84
N GLY A 150 -11.62 -23.83 -12.14
CA GLY A 150 -12.60 -24.84 -12.59
C GLY A 150 -14.03 -24.28 -12.68
N ALA A 151 -14.43 -23.44 -11.73
CA ALA A 151 -15.75 -22.80 -11.72
C ALA A 151 -15.90 -21.71 -12.80
N MET A 152 -14.81 -21.04 -13.18
CA MET A 152 -14.79 -20.06 -14.28
C MET A 152 -14.79 -20.71 -15.67
N SER A 153 -14.26 -21.92 -15.77
CA SER A 153 -13.98 -22.59 -17.04
C SER A 153 -15.25 -22.73 -17.88
N GLY A 154 -15.29 -22.03 -19.02
CA GLY A 154 -16.35 -22.14 -20.03
C GLY A 154 -17.37 -21.00 -20.06
N ASP A 155 -17.39 -20.08 -19.07
CA ASP A 155 -18.29 -18.90 -19.10
C ASP A 155 -17.51 -17.58 -19.09
N THR A 156 -16.47 -17.44 -18.27
CA THR A 156 -15.66 -16.21 -18.21
C THR A 156 -14.16 -16.49 -18.31
N SER A 157 -13.42 -15.49 -18.80
CA SER A 157 -11.96 -15.43 -18.79
C SER A 157 -11.38 -14.61 -17.64
N LYS A 158 -12.20 -13.85 -16.89
CA LYS A 158 -11.76 -12.87 -15.87
C LYS A 158 -12.30 -13.22 -14.48
N GLY A 159 -11.44 -13.18 -13.48
CA GLY A 159 -11.81 -13.50 -12.11
C GLY A 159 -11.07 -12.69 -11.06
N ILE A 160 -11.73 -12.43 -9.94
CA ILE A 160 -11.16 -11.79 -8.76
C ILE A 160 -11.30 -12.74 -7.59
N PHE A 161 -10.19 -13.06 -6.95
CA PHE A 161 -10.17 -13.84 -5.73
C PHE A 161 -9.77 -12.94 -4.56
N VAL A 162 -10.68 -12.77 -3.61
CA VAL A 162 -10.49 -11.88 -2.45
C VAL A 162 -10.37 -12.70 -1.18
N THR A 163 -9.41 -12.36 -0.33
CA THR A 163 -9.29 -12.94 1.00
C THR A 163 -8.89 -11.90 2.05
N THR A 164 -9.30 -12.12 3.29
CA THR A 164 -8.83 -11.35 4.46
C THR A 164 -7.45 -11.78 4.96
N SER A 165 -6.90 -12.88 4.42
CA SER A 165 -5.57 -13.39 4.78
C SER A 165 -4.57 -13.17 3.63
N SER A 166 -3.56 -14.02 3.52
CA SER A 166 -2.56 -13.99 2.43
C SER A 166 -2.60 -15.26 1.58
N PHE A 167 -1.94 -15.22 0.42
CA PHE A 167 -1.82 -16.36 -0.48
C PHE A 167 -0.49 -17.09 -0.26
N HIS A 168 -0.50 -18.40 -0.46
CA HIS A 168 0.75 -19.14 -0.64
C HIS A 168 1.36 -18.88 -2.03
N ASP A 169 2.69 -18.97 -2.14
CA ASP A 169 3.40 -18.78 -3.42
C ASP A 169 2.88 -19.74 -4.51
N GLY A 170 2.53 -20.97 -4.14
CA GLY A 170 1.91 -21.92 -5.06
C GLY A 170 0.53 -21.48 -5.58
N ALA A 171 -0.25 -20.79 -4.74
CA ALA A 171 -1.54 -20.22 -5.13
C ALA A 171 -1.36 -19.03 -6.09
N VAL A 172 -0.40 -18.14 -5.79
CA VAL A 172 -0.05 -17.00 -6.66
C VAL A 172 0.45 -17.49 -8.01
N LYS A 173 1.38 -18.45 -8.03
CA LYS A 173 1.89 -19.06 -9.24
C LYS A 173 0.76 -19.72 -10.06
N LYS A 174 -0.16 -20.43 -9.41
CA LYS A 174 -1.27 -21.08 -10.10
C LYS A 174 -2.25 -20.09 -10.73
N ALA A 175 -2.49 -18.95 -10.10
CA ALA A 175 -3.31 -17.89 -10.67
C ALA A 175 -2.63 -17.27 -11.90
N HIS A 176 -1.30 -17.06 -11.84
CA HIS A 176 -0.51 -16.52 -12.94
C HIS A 176 -0.38 -17.48 -14.13
N ASP A 177 -0.21 -18.78 -13.87
CA ASP A 177 -0.06 -19.82 -14.90
C ASP A 177 -1.41 -20.23 -15.54
N ALA A 178 -2.53 -19.67 -15.07
CA ALA A 178 -3.85 -19.96 -15.62
C ALA A 178 -4.04 -19.28 -16.99
N LEU A 179 -4.83 -19.92 -17.87
CA LEU A 179 -5.30 -19.28 -19.11
C LEU A 179 -6.25 -18.10 -18.86
N HIS A 180 -6.80 -18.02 -17.66
CA HIS A 180 -7.75 -17.00 -17.23
C HIS A 180 -6.99 -15.85 -16.55
N THR A 181 -7.48 -14.62 -16.69
CA THR A 181 -6.95 -13.46 -15.97
C THR A 181 -7.53 -13.43 -14.56
N ILE A 182 -6.71 -13.83 -13.58
CA ILE A 182 -7.12 -13.88 -12.17
C ILE A 182 -6.36 -12.85 -11.35
N ILE A 183 -7.09 -11.93 -10.74
CA ILE A 183 -6.55 -10.96 -9.80
C ILE A 183 -6.71 -11.49 -8.37
N LEU A 184 -5.60 -11.58 -7.66
CA LEU A 184 -5.59 -11.93 -6.24
C LEU A 184 -5.56 -10.65 -5.40
N ILE A 185 -6.48 -10.56 -4.45
CA ILE A 185 -6.56 -9.46 -3.47
C ILE A 185 -6.42 -10.08 -2.08
N ASP A 186 -5.30 -9.79 -1.42
CA ASP A 186 -5.02 -10.22 -0.05
C ASP A 186 -5.55 -9.20 0.96
N GLY A 187 -5.44 -9.52 2.25
CA GLY A 187 -5.98 -8.67 3.32
C GLY A 187 -5.40 -7.26 3.33
N ASN A 188 -4.09 -7.11 3.06
CA ASN A 188 -3.43 -5.81 3.02
C ASN A 188 -3.94 -4.97 1.85
N LYS A 189 -3.89 -5.53 0.63
CA LYS A 189 -4.36 -4.85 -0.58
C LYS A 189 -5.86 -4.54 -0.51
N LEU A 190 -6.65 -5.43 0.08
CA LEU A 190 -8.08 -5.21 0.30
C LEU A 190 -8.32 -3.96 1.13
N VAL A 191 -7.59 -3.83 2.23
CA VAL A 191 -7.74 -2.71 3.16
C VAL A 191 -7.23 -1.40 2.56
N ASP A 192 -6.14 -1.45 1.77
CA ASP A 192 -5.68 -0.30 0.99
C ASP A 192 -6.78 0.21 0.04
N LEU A 193 -7.41 -0.70 -0.70
CA LEU A 193 -8.53 -0.37 -1.60
C LEU A 193 -9.75 0.16 -0.83
N LEU A 194 -10.11 -0.45 0.30
CA LEU A 194 -11.22 0.05 1.11
C LEU A 194 -10.95 1.47 1.62
N HIS A 195 -9.72 1.76 2.05
CA HIS A 195 -9.30 3.09 2.48
C HIS A 195 -9.36 4.10 1.31
N GLU A 196 -8.76 3.77 0.17
CA GLU A 196 -8.72 4.60 -1.04
C GLU A 196 -10.12 4.97 -1.54
N PHE A 197 -11.03 4.00 -1.60
CA PHE A 197 -12.41 4.20 -2.06
C PHE A 197 -13.40 4.59 -0.94
N ASN A 198 -12.87 4.96 0.24
CA ASN A 198 -13.62 5.41 1.41
C ASN A 198 -14.71 4.45 1.91
N VAL A 199 -14.52 3.14 1.73
CA VAL A 199 -15.49 2.10 2.09
C VAL A 199 -15.20 1.59 3.50
N GLY A 200 -16.17 1.74 4.41
CA GLY A 200 -15.99 1.31 5.80
C GLY A 200 -15.14 2.25 6.65
N VAL A 201 -14.71 3.39 6.09
CA VAL A 201 -13.95 4.44 6.77
C VAL A 201 -14.67 5.79 6.65
N GLN A 202 -14.40 6.71 7.57
CA GLN A 202 -14.99 8.04 7.63
C GLN A 202 -13.94 9.06 8.05
N ILE A 203 -14.04 10.28 7.53
CA ILE A 203 -13.15 11.39 7.92
C ILE A 203 -13.46 11.78 9.36
N LYS A 204 -12.46 11.65 10.24
CA LYS A 204 -12.56 12.02 11.66
C LYS A 204 -12.25 13.50 11.90
N SER A 205 -11.25 14.05 11.22
CA SER A 205 -10.80 15.43 11.33
C SER A 205 -10.09 15.89 10.06
N VAL A 206 -10.07 17.19 9.83
CA VAL A 206 -9.35 17.85 8.73
C VAL A 206 -8.40 18.88 9.35
N TYR A 207 -7.13 18.82 8.97
CA TYR A 207 -6.10 19.77 9.42
C TYR A 207 -5.66 20.63 8.24
N GLU A 208 -5.81 21.95 8.36
CA GLU A 208 -5.40 22.90 7.32
C GLU A 208 -4.06 23.54 7.70
N VAL A 209 -3.08 23.45 6.80
CA VAL A 209 -1.78 24.12 6.93
C VAL A 209 -1.78 25.33 6.01
N LYS A 210 -1.54 26.52 6.57
CA LYS A 210 -1.48 27.76 5.80
C LYS A 210 -0.04 28.03 5.39
N GLU A 211 0.16 28.24 4.10
CA GLU A 211 1.42 28.74 3.56
C GLU A 211 1.29 30.25 3.28
N LEU A 212 2.42 30.95 3.31
CA LEU A 212 2.45 32.36 2.96
C LEU A 212 2.37 32.50 1.44
N ASP A 213 1.32 33.16 0.97
CA ASP A 213 1.15 33.54 -0.43
C ASP A 213 2.09 34.71 -0.73
N LEU A 214 3.24 34.43 -1.35
CA LEU A 214 4.23 35.44 -1.70
C LEU A 214 3.74 36.36 -2.82
N ASP A 215 2.94 35.83 -3.76
CA ASP A 215 2.42 36.57 -4.90
C ASP A 215 1.46 37.69 -4.45
N PHE A 216 0.74 37.50 -3.35
CA PHE A 216 -0.08 38.54 -2.73
C PHE A 216 0.73 39.77 -2.27
N PHE A 217 2.00 39.58 -1.89
CA PHE A 217 2.86 40.65 -1.37
C PHE A 217 3.77 41.28 -2.43
N ASP A 218 3.89 40.66 -3.60
CA ASP A 218 4.74 41.13 -4.71
C ASP A 218 4.10 42.22 -5.59
N GLY A 219 2.93 42.72 -5.18
CA GLY A 219 2.21 43.91 -5.68
C GLY A 219 2.64 44.48 -7.04
N GLU A 220 1.78 44.34 -8.05
CA GLU A 220 1.86 45.19 -9.25
C GLU A 220 1.87 46.69 -8.91
#